data_AF-A0A9P8N3V4-F1
#
_entry.id   AF-A0A9P8N3V4-F1
#
_cell.length_a   1.000
_cell.length_b   1.000
_cell.length_c   1.000
_cell.angle_alpha   90.00
_cell.angle_beta   90.00
_cell.angle_gamma   90.00
#
_symmetry.space_group_name_H-M   'P 1'
#
loop_
_entity.id
_entity.type
_entity.pdbx_description
1 polymer ?
#
loop_
_entity_poly.entity_id
_entity_poly.type
_entity_poly.pdbx_seq_one_letter_code
_entity_poly.pdbx_strand_id
1 'polypeptide(L)'
;MPEAPRGGTEPQIATLVVRSVSEFKTLILALKDRRTQIPIASSHLARFKLWAGSLGAHRPSGSRSLEYRLRDASFIRNHIISLLRDLYRTIDEGTSAAEGTNLEVGRNESLDSIDGELVEYFQHDEKSGSDIDQILEEIGHVVDCLLRLSITISNPAPHDQFKSRVGLGTAEIFQDWYMKHVLEKFTQVDTKRVERLGRAMARRHLYFKYREDHSNKLAEGLDSDKPDNYEHKTWLEKTCLQ
;
A
#
# COMPACT_ATOMS: atom_id res chain seq x y z
N MET A 1 24.15 22.27 -23.45
CA MET A 1 22.80 22.20 -22.86
C MET A 1 22.93 21.48 -21.53
N PRO A 2 22.61 22.10 -20.39
CA PRO A 2 22.65 21.43 -19.11
C PRO A 2 21.43 20.52 -18.96
N GLU A 3 21.65 19.27 -18.56
CA GLU A 3 20.60 18.31 -18.24
C GLU A 3 19.70 18.86 -17.11
N ALA A 4 18.39 18.80 -17.34
CA ALA A 4 17.41 19.14 -16.32
C ALA A 4 17.48 18.11 -15.17
N PRO A 5 17.43 18.56 -13.90
CA PRO A 5 17.38 17.65 -12.77
C PRO A 5 16.06 16.89 -12.80
N ARG A 6 16.13 15.56 -12.88
CA ARG A 6 14.97 14.71 -12.63
C ARG A 6 14.60 14.87 -11.16
N GLY A 7 13.72 15.81 -10.86
CA GLY A 7 13.08 15.96 -9.55
C GLY A 7 12.16 14.77 -9.28
N GLY A 8 12.74 13.61 -9.00
CA GLY A 8 12.03 12.52 -8.37
C GLY A 8 11.79 12.91 -6.93
N THR A 9 10.57 13.36 -6.59
CA THR A 9 10.13 13.45 -5.21
C THR A 9 10.41 12.09 -4.55
N GLU A 10 11.25 12.10 -3.51
CA GLU A 10 11.61 10.91 -2.74
C GLU A 10 10.33 10.19 -2.28
N PRO A 11 10.28 8.84 -2.34
CA PRO A 11 9.06 8.10 -2.04
C PRO A 11 8.69 8.25 -0.56
N GLN A 12 7.70 9.11 -0.30
CA GLN A 12 7.28 9.48 1.04
C GLN A 12 6.48 8.35 1.69
N ILE A 13 5.67 7.62 0.91
CA ILE A 13 4.79 6.57 1.45
C ILE A 13 5.61 5.42 2.00
N ALA A 14 6.56 4.90 1.22
CA ALA A 14 7.38 3.77 1.64
C ALA A 14 8.23 4.10 2.87
N THR A 15 8.79 5.32 2.90
CA THR A 15 9.57 5.82 4.03
C THR A 15 8.74 5.90 5.31
N LEU A 16 7.54 6.47 5.24
CA LEU A 16 6.62 6.56 6.39
C LEU A 16 6.18 5.17 6.86
N VAL A 17 5.85 4.25 5.94
CA VAL A 17 5.46 2.88 6.29
C VAL A 17 6.56 2.15 7.06
N VAL A 18 7.82 2.22 6.58
CA VAL A 18 8.95 1.57 7.26
C VAL A 18 9.17 2.17 8.65
N ARG A 19 9.08 3.51 8.78
CA ARG A 19 9.20 4.19 10.08
C ARG A 19 8.09 3.78 11.04
N SER A 20 6.83 3.84 10.63
CA SER A 20 5.69 3.43 11.48
C SER A 20 5.78 1.96 11.92
N VAL A 21 6.27 1.05 11.05
CA VAL A 21 6.50 -0.36 11.45
C VAL A 21 7.58 -0.47 12.53
N SER A 22 8.65 0.33 12.45
CA SER A 22 9.69 0.35 13.48
C SER A 22 9.14 0.92 14.79
N GLU A 23 8.42 2.04 14.75
CA GLU A 23 7.83 2.65 15.95
C GLU A 23 6.81 1.74 16.64
N PHE A 24 5.97 1.04 15.87
CA PHE A 24 5.07 0.03 16.45
C PHE A 24 5.83 -1.04 17.25
N LYS A 25 7.02 -1.45 16.80
CA LYS A 25 7.82 -2.42 17.55
C LYS A 25 8.38 -1.79 18.81
N THR A 26 8.82 -0.53 18.75
CA THR A 26 9.27 0.23 19.92
C THR A 26 8.14 0.34 20.95
N LEU A 27 6.94 0.76 20.53
CA LEU A 27 5.75 0.81 21.38
C LEU A 27 5.45 -0.54 22.05
N ILE A 28 5.43 -1.63 21.29
CA ILE A 28 5.21 -2.97 21.85
C ILE A 28 6.28 -3.36 22.87
N LEU A 29 7.54 -2.96 22.64
CA LEU A 29 8.63 -3.19 23.60
C LEU A 29 8.49 -2.30 24.85
N ALA A 30 7.99 -1.08 24.72
CA ALA A 30 7.72 -0.18 25.84
C ALA A 30 6.52 -0.64 26.68
N LEU A 31 5.55 -1.32 26.05
CA LEU A 31 4.37 -1.90 26.71
C LEU A 31 4.62 -3.24 27.40
N LYS A 32 5.87 -3.73 27.52
CA LYS A 32 6.19 -5.07 28.07
C LYS A 32 5.59 -5.34 29.45
N ASP A 33 5.48 -4.32 30.28
CA ASP A 33 4.93 -4.44 31.64
C ASP A 33 3.39 -4.35 31.66
N ARG A 34 2.78 -3.95 30.54
CA ARG A 34 1.35 -3.70 30.35
C ARG A 34 0.67 -4.84 29.57
N ARG A 35 0.39 -5.95 30.27
CA ARG A 35 -0.01 -7.25 29.68
C ARG A 35 -1.28 -7.22 28.83
N THR A 36 -2.23 -6.32 29.08
CA THR A 36 -3.49 -6.23 28.32
C THR A 36 -3.35 -5.43 27.02
N GLN A 37 -2.40 -4.49 26.96
CA GLN A 37 -2.19 -3.59 25.82
C GLN A 37 -1.32 -4.21 24.70
N ILE A 38 -0.38 -5.10 25.06
CA ILE A 38 0.49 -5.81 24.08
C ILE A 38 -0.29 -6.51 22.96
N PRO A 39 -1.33 -7.34 23.23
CA PRO A 39 -2.07 -8.02 22.16
C PRO A 39 -2.82 -7.04 21.27
N ILE A 40 -3.31 -5.92 21.83
CA ILE A 40 -4.02 -4.87 21.08
C ILE A 40 -3.05 -4.17 20.11
N ALA A 41 -1.91 -3.67 20.62
CA ALA A 41 -0.86 -3.05 19.80
C ALA A 41 -0.33 -4.00 18.72
N SER A 42 -0.15 -5.28 19.05
CA SER A 42 0.28 -6.32 18.10
C SER A 42 -0.75 -6.56 16.99
N SER A 43 -2.04 -6.54 17.32
CA SER A 43 -3.14 -6.64 16.35
C SER A 43 -3.16 -5.46 15.39
N HIS A 44 -2.98 -4.22 15.89
CA HIS A 44 -2.86 -3.03 15.05
C HIS A 44 -1.66 -3.12 14.10
N LEU A 45 -0.49 -3.53 14.60
CA LEU A 45 0.70 -3.75 13.76
C LEU A 45 0.47 -4.81 12.69
N ALA A 46 -0.19 -5.91 13.01
CA ALA A 46 -0.51 -6.97 12.04
C ALA A 46 -1.42 -6.45 10.93
N ARG A 47 -2.51 -5.74 11.29
CA ARG A 47 -3.42 -5.11 10.34
C ARG A 47 -2.73 -4.07 9.45
N PHE A 48 -1.87 -3.24 10.03
CA PHE A 48 -1.08 -2.25 9.29
C PHE A 48 -0.11 -2.90 8.30
N LYS A 49 0.57 -3.99 8.69
CA LYS A 49 1.44 -4.76 7.77
C LYS A 49 0.65 -5.40 6.62
N LEU A 50 -0.55 -5.94 6.90
CA LEU A 50 -1.43 -6.48 5.87
C LEU A 50 -1.82 -5.41 4.85
N TRP A 51 -2.21 -4.22 5.32
CA TRP A 51 -2.48 -3.07 4.46
C TRP A 51 -1.27 -2.68 3.60
N ALA A 52 -0.09 -2.57 4.23
CA ALA A 52 1.13 -2.19 3.52
C ALA A 52 1.58 -3.25 2.49
N GLY A 53 1.29 -4.53 2.76
CA GLY A 53 1.54 -5.66 1.88
C GLY A 53 0.59 -5.68 0.68
N SER A 54 -0.72 -5.57 0.93
CA SER A 54 -1.76 -5.67 -0.10
C SER A 54 -1.65 -4.58 -1.17
N LEU A 55 -1.22 -3.37 -0.79
CA LEU A 55 -1.07 -2.24 -1.70
C LEU A 55 0.35 -2.05 -2.24
N GLY A 56 1.33 -2.83 -1.76
CA GLY A 56 2.74 -2.60 -2.07
C GLY A 56 3.25 -1.25 -1.55
N ALA A 57 2.69 -0.75 -0.44
CA ALA A 57 3.00 0.56 0.14
C ALA A 57 4.43 0.62 0.72
N HIS A 58 4.98 -0.53 1.11
CA HIS A 58 6.35 -0.67 1.60
C HIS A 58 7.43 -0.54 0.49
N ARG A 59 7.03 -0.50 -0.79
CA ARG A 59 7.98 -0.47 -1.91
C ARG A 59 8.27 0.97 -2.32
N PRO A 60 9.54 1.41 -2.34
CA PRO A 60 9.89 2.78 -2.71
C PRO A 60 9.66 3.08 -4.19
N SER A 61 9.69 2.07 -5.06
CA SER A 61 9.60 2.27 -6.51
C SER A 61 9.03 1.04 -7.23
N GLY A 62 8.74 1.22 -8.52
CA GLY A 62 8.24 0.20 -9.42
C GLY A 62 6.73 0.26 -9.67
N SER A 63 6.27 -0.40 -10.73
CA SER A 63 4.86 -0.38 -11.16
C SER A 63 3.88 -0.95 -10.13
N ARG A 64 4.40 -1.72 -9.17
CA ARG A 64 3.66 -2.32 -8.05
C ARG A 64 3.71 -1.49 -6.76
N SER A 65 4.41 -0.35 -6.72
CA SER A 65 4.41 0.51 -5.54
C SER A 65 3.14 1.35 -5.47
N LEU A 66 2.65 1.58 -4.24
CA LEU A 66 1.48 2.43 -4.02
C LEU A 66 1.73 3.87 -4.51
N GLU A 67 2.94 4.38 -4.30
CA GLU A 67 3.39 5.70 -4.77
C GLU A 67 3.25 5.83 -6.30
N TYR A 68 3.69 4.82 -7.06
CA TYR A 68 3.56 4.80 -8.51
C TYR A 68 2.09 4.70 -8.96
N ARG A 69 1.29 3.86 -8.29
CA ARG A 69 -0.16 3.70 -8.57
C ARG A 69 -0.95 4.99 -8.33
N LEU A 70 -0.52 5.84 -7.39
CA LEU A 70 -1.17 7.10 -7.04
C LEU A 70 -0.52 8.33 -7.68
N ARG A 71 0.36 8.15 -8.68
CA ARG A 71 1.06 9.27 -9.33
C ARG A 71 0.08 10.29 -9.93
N ASP A 72 -1.02 9.79 -10.51
CA ASP A 72 -2.06 10.58 -11.18
C ASP A 72 -3.23 10.95 -10.23
N ALA A 73 -3.18 10.50 -8.98
CA ALA A 73 -4.21 10.71 -7.96
C ALA A 73 -3.63 11.43 -6.73
N SER A 74 -3.15 12.67 -6.93
CA SER A 74 -2.45 13.47 -5.91
C SER A 74 -3.28 13.69 -4.64
N PHE A 75 -4.58 13.89 -4.77
CA PHE A 75 -5.48 14.05 -3.63
C PHE A 75 -5.46 12.82 -2.70
N ILE A 76 -5.64 11.63 -3.27
CA ILE A 76 -5.63 10.36 -2.53
C ILE A 76 -4.24 10.10 -1.94
N ARG A 77 -3.18 10.36 -2.72
CA ARG A 77 -1.80 10.23 -2.26
C ARG A 77 -1.53 11.10 -1.03
N ASN A 78 -1.91 12.37 -1.08
CA ASN A 78 -1.70 13.32 0.01
C ASN A 78 -2.51 12.92 1.25
N HIS A 79 -3.73 12.42 1.06
CA HIS A 79 -4.57 11.94 2.16
C HIS A 79 -3.95 10.72 2.87
N ILE A 80 -3.41 9.75 2.11
CA ILE A 80 -2.68 8.60 2.70
C ILE A 80 -1.43 9.07 3.45
N ILE A 81 -0.67 10.02 2.88
CA ILE A 81 0.51 10.59 3.55
C ILE A 81 0.11 11.27 4.86
N SER A 82 -1.01 11.98 4.91
CA SER A 82 -1.54 12.58 6.15
C SER A 82 -1.81 11.50 7.19
N LEU A 83 -2.61 10.48 6.84
CA LEU A 83 -2.95 9.40 7.76
C LEU A 83 -1.72 8.64 8.27
N LEU A 84 -0.70 8.45 7.43
CA LEU A 84 0.55 7.82 7.86
C LEU A 84 1.36 8.69 8.83
N ARG A 85 1.32 10.02 8.68
CA ARG A 85 1.95 10.95 9.62
C ARG A 85 1.18 11.01 10.93
N ASP A 86 -0.14 11.02 10.86
CA ASP A 86 -1.01 11.01 12.03
C ASP A 86 -0.78 9.72 12.82
N LEU A 87 -0.78 8.56 12.15
CA LEU A 87 -0.44 7.26 12.74
C LEU A 87 0.93 7.28 13.42
N TYR A 88 1.96 7.82 12.75
CA TYR A 88 3.30 7.93 13.33
C TYR A 88 3.29 8.75 14.63
N ARG A 89 2.62 9.91 14.64
CA ARG A 89 2.53 10.79 15.82
C ARG A 89 1.82 10.10 16.98
N THR A 90 0.70 9.43 16.72
CA THR A 90 -0.05 8.73 17.76
C THR A 90 0.74 7.56 18.36
N ILE A 91 1.54 6.84 17.55
CA ILE A 91 2.43 5.78 18.07
C ILE A 91 3.57 6.35 18.90
N ASP A 92 4.16 7.47 18.47
CA ASP A 92 5.23 8.19 19.18
C ASP A 92 4.74 8.71 20.55
N GLU A 93 3.53 9.26 20.59
CA GLU A 93 2.84 9.67 21.82
C GLU A 93 2.61 8.47 22.75
N GLY A 94 2.10 7.35 22.23
CA GLY A 94 1.92 6.12 23.02
C GLY A 94 3.24 5.56 23.55
N THR A 95 4.32 5.68 22.79
CA THR A 95 5.65 5.21 23.20
C THR A 95 6.19 6.09 24.32
N SER A 96 6.07 7.41 24.17
CA SER A 96 6.45 8.37 25.21
C SER A 96 5.64 8.19 26.49
N ALA A 97 4.33 7.91 26.38
CA ALA A 97 3.46 7.64 27.53
C ALA A 97 3.81 6.32 28.24
N ALA A 98 4.24 5.29 27.50
CA ALA A 98 4.68 4.03 28.05
C ALA A 98 6.07 4.12 28.72
N GLU A 99 6.98 4.93 28.16
CA GLU A 99 8.33 5.14 28.71
C GLU A 99 8.36 6.14 29.87
N GLY A 100 7.53 7.19 29.82
CA GLY A 100 7.42 8.22 30.86
C GLY A 100 7.04 7.67 32.25
N THR A 101 6.37 6.52 32.30
CA THR A 101 6.12 5.78 33.55
C THR A 101 7.36 5.14 34.18
N ASN A 102 8.51 5.07 33.49
CA ASN A 102 9.78 4.56 34.05
C ASN A 102 10.68 5.65 34.67
N LEU A 103 10.31 6.94 34.58
CA LEU A 103 11.17 8.06 35.03
C LEU A 103 10.75 8.70 36.37
N GLU A 104 9.75 8.18 37.09
CA GLU A 104 9.40 8.70 38.42
C GLU A 104 10.25 8.09 39.56
N VAL A 105 11.54 8.42 39.59
CA VAL A 105 12.29 8.56 40.86
C VAL A 105 13.23 9.75 40.73
N GLY A 106 12.74 10.94 41.10
CA GLY A 106 13.57 12.15 41.10
C GLY A 106 12.80 13.44 41.34
N ARG A 107 11.77 13.42 42.20
CA ARG A 107 11.03 14.64 42.58
C ARG A 107 11.67 15.24 43.83
N ASN A 108 12.55 16.22 43.63
CA ASN A 108 12.94 17.15 44.70
C ASN A 108 12.29 18.51 44.49
N GLU A 109 11.48 18.87 45.49
CA GLU A 109 11.26 20.21 46.07
C GLU A 109 10.68 21.27 45.11
N SER A 110 9.44 21.71 45.28
CA SER A 110 8.97 22.41 46.48
C SER A 110 7.54 22.86 46.18
N LEU A 111 6.58 22.56 47.06
CA LEU A 111 5.35 23.34 47.21
C LEU A 111 4.74 22.97 48.56
N ASP A 112 4.67 23.97 49.41
CA ASP A 112 4.27 23.93 50.82
C ASP A 112 2.74 23.80 50.96
N SER A 113 2.32 23.22 52.09
CA SER A 113 0.98 23.30 52.70
C SER A 113 -0.15 22.40 52.18
N ILE A 114 -0.20 21.17 52.73
CA ILE A 114 -1.36 20.38 53.25
C ILE A 114 -2.72 20.58 52.53
N ASP A 115 -3.36 19.55 51.96
CA ASP A 115 -3.71 18.26 52.58
C ASP A 115 -3.29 17.05 51.71
N GLY A 116 -2.23 16.35 52.15
CA GLY A 116 -1.61 15.24 51.41
C GLY A 116 -2.34 13.90 51.56
N GLU A 117 -3.23 13.74 52.54
CA GLU A 117 -3.91 12.46 52.78
C GLU A 117 -5.09 12.24 51.81
N LEU A 118 -5.70 13.31 51.31
CA LEU A 118 -6.81 13.22 50.35
C LEU A 118 -6.33 13.04 48.91
N VAL A 119 -5.13 13.51 48.57
CA VAL A 119 -4.58 13.45 47.20
C VAL A 119 -4.07 12.05 46.85
N GLU A 120 -3.55 11.32 47.83
CA GLU A 120 -3.02 9.96 47.65
C GLU A 120 -4.12 8.92 47.38
N TYR A 121 -5.34 9.15 47.89
CA TYR A 121 -6.50 8.28 47.66
C TYR A 121 -7.14 8.41 46.26
N PHE A 122 -6.87 9.49 45.52
CA PHE A 122 -7.43 9.74 44.17
C PHE A 122 -6.40 9.62 43.03
N GLN A 123 -5.13 9.30 43.30
CA GLN A 123 -4.05 9.36 42.29
C GLN A 123 -3.31 8.05 42.01
N HIS A 124 -3.57 6.97 42.74
CA HIS A 124 -2.97 5.67 42.42
C HIS A 124 -3.97 4.78 41.66
N ASP A 125 -3.70 4.62 40.35
CA ASP A 125 -3.92 3.40 39.54
C ASP A 125 -4.97 3.41 38.40
N GLU A 126 -5.80 4.45 38.19
CA GLU A 126 -6.80 4.42 37.09
C GLU A 126 -6.55 5.36 35.89
N LYS A 127 -5.73 6.41 36.00
CA LYS A 127 -5.57 7.38 34.88
C LYS A 127 -4.62 6.92 33.78
N SER A 128 -3.51 6.27 34.10
CA SER A 128 -2.49 5.93 33.09
C SER A 128 -2.84 4.73 32.20
N GLY A 129 -3.78 3.88 32.63
CA GLY A 129 -4.37 2.82 31.79
C GLY A 129 -5.32 3.42 30.75
N SER A 130 -6.20 4.33 31.19
CA SER A 130 -7.15 5.05 30.34
C SER A 130 -6.46 5.79 29.19
N ASP A 131 -5.35 6.47 29.46
CA ASP A 131 -4.66 7.27 28.43
C ASP A 131 -4.03 6.40 27.33
N ILE A 132 -3.38 5.28 27.70
CA ILE A 132 -2.80 4.38 26.69
C ILE A 132 -3.88 3.61 25.93
N ASP A 133 -4.95 3.21 26.59
CA ASP A 133 -6.06 2.52 25.93
C ASP A 133 -6.75 3.45 24.91
N GLN A 134 -6.90 4.75 25.23
CA GLN A 134 -7.38 5.77 24.29
C GLN A 134 -6.43 5.97 23.10
N ILE A 135 -5.13 6.03 23.33
CA ILE A 135 -4.12 6.13 22.27
C ILE A 135 -4.16 4.90 21.35
N LEU A 136 -4.31 3.70 21.91
CA LEU A 136 -4.45 2.46 21.12
C LEU A 136 -5.74 2.44 20.30
N GLU A 137 -6.83 2.97 20.83
CA GLU A 137 -8.08 3.15 20.08
C GLU A 137 -7.89 4.10 18.90
N GLU A 138 -7.20 5.23 19.09
CA GLU A 138 -6.89 6.18 18.03
C GLU A 138 -5.99 5.56 16.95
N ILE A 139 -4.94 4.82 17.35
CA ILE A 139 -4.10 4.02 16.44
C ILE A 139 -4.98 3.06 15.63
N GLY A 140 -5.93 2.39 16.28
CA GLY A 140 -6.90 1.51 15.64
C GLY A 140 -7.74 2.20 14.59
N HIS A 141 -8.30 3.35 14.93
CA HIS A 141 -9.12 4.15 14.03
C HIS A 141 -8.34 4.57 12.78
N VAL A 142 -7.09 5.03 12.93
CA VAL A 142 -6.25 5.43 11.77
C VAL A 142 -5.93 4.23 10.88
N VAL A 143 -5.62 3.07 11.46
CA VAL A 143 -5.39 1.83 10.70
C VAL A 143 -6.65 1.41 9.93
N ASP A 144 -7.83 1.54 10.54
CA ASP A 144 -9.11 1.22 9.88
C ASP A 144 -9.46 2.21 8.77
N CYS A 145 -9.13 3.49 8.92
CA CYS A 145 -9.20 4.48 7.83
C CYS A 145 -8.32 4.08 6.64
N LEU A 146 -7.07 3.67 6.89
CA LEU A 146 -6.16 3.20 5.85
C LEU A 146 -6.69 1.95 5.14
N LEU A 147 -7.23 0.98 5.90
CA LEU A 147 -7.85 -0.24 5.36
C LEU A 147 -9.08 0.09 4.51
N ARG A 148 -9.95 1.00 4.94
CA ARG A 148 -11.12 1.42 4.16
C ARG A 148 -10.70 2.11 2.86
N LEU A 149 -9.69 2.97 2.88
CA LEU A 149 -9.14 3.59 1.67
C LEU A 149 -8.54 2.54 0.72
N SER A 150 -8.00 1.44 1.24
CA SER A 150 -7.49 0.35 0.40
C SER A 150 -8.58 -0.25 -0.49
N ILE A 151 -9.83 -0.29 -0.04
CA ILE A 151 -10.98 -0.76 -0.83
C ILE A 151 -11.23 0.20 -1.99
N THR A 152 -11.18 1.52 -1.73
CA THR A 152 -11.34 2.56 -2.76
C THR A 152 -10.18 2.53 -3.77
N ILE A 153 -8.96 2.27 -3.33
CA ILE A 153 -7.74 2.24 -4.17
C ILE A 153 -7.60 0.91 -4.95
N SER A 154 -8.23 -0.16 -4.46
CA SER A 154 -8.22 -1.49 -5.09
C SER A 154 -9.12 -1.60 -6.33
N ASN A 155 -9.71 -0.50 -6.79
CA ASN A 155 -10.30 -0.39 -8.12
C ASN A 155 -9.37 0.36 -9.09
N PRO A 156 -8.14 -0.13 -9.38
CA PRO A 156 -7.37 0.44 -10.47
C PRO A 156 -8.18 0.25 -11.76
N ALA A 157 -8.20 1.29 -12.60
CA ALA A 157 -8.88 1.23 -13.87
C ALA A 157 -8.49 -0.08 -14.60
N PRO A 158 -9.43 -0.80 -15.23
CA PRO A 158 -9.16 -2.09 -15.88
C PRO A 158 -7.94 -2.08 -16.82
N HIS A 159 -7.60 -0.91 -17.37
CA HIS A 159 -6.43 -0.66 -18.20
C HIS A 159 -5.08 -0.81 -17.48
N ASP A 160 -4.99 -0.48 -16.18
CA ASP A 160 -3.75 -0.58 -15.41
C ASP A 160 -3.45 -2.01 -14.97
N GLN A 161 -4.49 -2.78 -14.66
CA GLN A 161 -4.36 -4.23 -14.40
C GLN A 161 -3.84 -4.95 -15.65
N PHE A 162 -4.43 -4.63 -16.80
CA PHE A 162 -4.02 -5.13 -18.11
C PHE A 162 -2.56 -4.78 -18.42
N LYS A 163 -2.14 -3.52 -18.28
CA LYS A 163 -0.75 -3.09 -18.54
C LYS A 163 0.27 -3.75 -17.62
N SER A 164 -0.11 -4.09 -16.38
CA SER A 164 0.80 -4.73 -15.43
C SER A 164 1.03 -6.22 -15.73
N ARG A 165 0.06 -6.88 -16.37
CA ARG A 165 0.07 -8.33 -16.67
C ARG A 165 0.51 -8.63 -18.10
N VAL A 166 0.09 -7.80 -19.05
CA VAL A 166 0.53 -7.88 -20.44
C VAL A 166 1.80 -7.06 -20.55
N GLY A 167 2.94 -7.74 -20.38
CA GLY A 167 4.25 -7.14 -20.61
C GLY A 167 4.34 -6.53 -22.01
N LEU A 168 5.13 -5.47 -22.16
CA LEU A 168 5.30 -4.76 -23.43
C LEU A 168 5.65 -5.72 -24.59
N GLY A 169 6.44 -6.77 -24.30
CA GLY A 169 6.83 -7.79 -25.26
C GLY A 169 5.68 -8.64 -25.81
N THR A 170 4.59 -8.88 -25.06
CA THR A 170 3.45 -9.66 -25.57
C THR A 170 2.68 -8.88 -26.63
N ALA A 171 2.58 -7.56 -26.48
CA ALA A 171 1.94 -6.70 -27.48
C ALA A 171 2.75 -6.59 -28.78
N GLU A 172 4.07 -6.68 -28.69
CA GLU A 172 4.97 -6.64 -29.85
C GLU A 172 4.80 -7.88 -30.73
N ILE A 173 4.57 -9.06 -30.14
CA ILE A 173 4.43 -10.31 -30.89
C ILE A 173 3.21 -10.31 -31.83
N PHE A 174 2.11 -9.69 -31.42
CA PHE A 174 0.91 -9.57 -32.27
C PHE A 174 0.95 -8.36 -33.19
N GLN A 175 1.87 -7.42 -32.95
CA GLN A 175 1.94 -6.18 -33.70
C GLN A 175 2.16 -6.44 -35.19
N ASP A 176 3.06 -7.35 -35.53
CA ASP A 176 3.42 -7.66 -36.92
C ASP A 176 2.25 -8.25 -37.71
N TRP A 177 1.47 -9.15 -37.08
CA TRP A 177 0.27 -9.72 -37.68
C TRP A 177 -0.77 -8.63 -37.98
N TYR A 178 -1.01 -7.73 -37.02
CA TYR A 178 -1.96 -6.63 -37.20
C TYR A 178 -1.45 -5.55 -38.17
N MET A 179 -0.14 -5.29 -38.23
CA MET A 179 0.42 -4.39 -39.24
C MET A 179 0.20 -4.95 -40.64
N LYS A 180 0.47 -6.24 -40.85
CA LYS A 180 0.20 -6.92 -42.13
C LYS A 180 -1.28 -6.84 -42.49
N HIS A 181 -2.17 -7.11 -41.54
CA HIS A 181 -3.62 -6.98 -41.74
C HIS A 181 -4.05 -5.57 -42.17
N VAL A 182 -3.45 -4.53 -41.58
CA VAL A 182 -3.72 -3.13 -41.94
C VAL A 182 -3.22 -2.82 -43.35
N LEU A 183 -2.02 -3.30 -43.72
CA LEU A 183 -1.45 -3.11 -45.06
C LEU A 183 -2.27 -3.81 -46.15
N GLU A 184 -2.79 -5.00 -45.87
CA GLU A 184 -3.65 -5.75 -46.79
C GLU A 184 -4.97 -5.01 -47.07
N LYS A 185 -5.56 -4.38 -46.04
CA LYS A 185 -6.82 -3.63 -46.19
C LYS A 185 -6.61 -2.20 -46.70
N PHE A 186 -5.46 -1.61 -46.43
CA PHE A 186 -5.17 -0.22 -46.76
C PHE A 186 -3.80 -0.09 -47.43
N THR A 187 -3.80 -0.32 -48.74
CA THR A 187 -2.60 -0.40 -49.58
C THR A 187 -1.84 0.93 -49.75
N GLN A 188 -2.46 2.07 -49.45
CA GLN A 188 -1.85 3.41 -49.56
C GLN A 188 -1.68 4.14 -48.21
N VAL A 189 -1.54 3.39 -47.11
CA VAL A 189 -1.38 3.99 -45.77
C VAL A 189 0.10 4.18 -45.41
N ASP A 190 0.41 5.35 -44.86
CA ASP A 190 1.72 5.71 -44.31
C ASP A 190 2.19 4.73 -43.22
N THR A 191 3.46 4.35 -43.24
CA THR A 191 4.07 3.38 -42.33
C THR A 191 3.82 3.71 -40.86
N LYS A 192 3.90 4.99 -40.47
CA LYS A 192 3.63 5.41 -39.08
C LYS A 192 2.17 5.15 -38.67
N ARG A 193 1.23 5.26 -39.61
CA ARG A 193 -0.19 4.97 -39.34
C ARG A 193 -0.43 3.47 -39.24
N VAL A 194 0.23 2.67 -40.08
CA VAL A 194 0.20 1.19 -40.01
C VAL A 194 0.71 0.72 -38.65
N GLU A 195 1.89 1.17 -38.23
CA GLU A 195 2.49 0.77 -36.96
C GLU A 195 1.60 1.14 -35.77
N ARG A 196 1.05 2.36 -35.78
CA ARG A 196 0.22 2.85 -34.68
C ARG A 196 -1.11 2.10 -34.60
N LEU A 197 -1.72 1.81 -35.75
CA LEU A 197 -2.97 1.04 -35.81
C LEU A 197 -2.73 -0.42 -35.45
N GLY A 198 -1.67 -1.05 -35.99
CA GLY A 198 -1.28 -2.42 -35.67
C GLY A 198 -1.04 -2.60 -34.18
N ARG A 199 -0.31 -1.68 -33.55
CA ARG A 199 -0.09 -1.66 -32.09
C ARG A 199 -1.38 -1.47 -31.30
N ALA A 200 -2.29 -0.62 -31.76
CA ALA A 200 -3.58 -0.41 -31.10
C ALA A 200 -4.47 -1.65 -31.20
N MET A 201 -4.50 -2.31 -32.36
CA MET A 201 -5.26 -3.55 -32.57
C MET A 201 -4.70 -4.71 -31.74
N ALA A 202 -3.37 -4.87 -31.69
CA ALA A 202 -2.70 -5.86 -30.85
C ALA A 202 -3.03 -5.68 -29.37
N ARG A 203 -2.94 -4.44 -28.86
CA ARG A 203 -3.31 -4.11 -27.47
C ARG A 203 -4.78 -4.40 -27.18
N ARG A 204 -5.68 -4.06 -28.12
CA ARG A 204 -7.12 -4.31 -27.98
C ARG A 204 -7.43 -5.81 -27.93
N HIS A 205 -6.79 -6.61 -28.79
CA HIS A 205 -6.94 -8.07 -28.78
C HIS A 205 -6.52 -8.65 -27.43
N LEU A 206 -5.31 -8.30 -26.98
CA LEU A 206 -4.79 -8.76 -25.69
C LEU A 206 -5.68 -8.35 -24.52
N TYR A 207 -6.29 -7.15 -24.57
CA TYR A 207 -7.21 -6.70 -23.53
C TYR A 207 -8.48 -7.54 -23.45
N PHE A 208 -9.09 -7.87 -24.59
CA PHE A 208 -10.27 -8.75 -24.60
C PHE A 208 -9.93 -10.13 -24.08
N LYS A 209 -8.79 -10.68 -24.51
CA LYS A 209 -8.33 -11.98 -24.03
C LYS A 209 -8.07 -11.98 -22.52
N TYR A 210 -7.39 -10.96 -22.01
CA TYR A 210 -7.21 -10.77 -20.57
C TYR A 210 -8.56 -10.74 -19.82
N ARG A 211 -9.56 -10.06 -20.36
CA ARG A 211 -10.90 -10.01 -19.75
C ARG A 211 -11.63 -11.34 -19.80
N GLU A 212 -11.49 -12.08 -20.90
CA GLU A 212 -12.04 -13.42 -21.05
C GLU A 212 -11.40 -14.37 -20.04
N ASP A 213 -10.07 -14.42 -19.97
CA ASP A 213 -9.33 -15.24 -19.00
C ASP A 213 -9.70 -14.85 -17.56
N HIS A 214 -9.83 -13.55 -17.28
CA HIS A 214 -10.25 -13.07 -15.96
C HIS A 214 -11.70 -13.48 -15.63
N SER A 215 -12.60 -13.42 -16.61
CA SER A 215 -13.99 -13.88 -16.46
C SER A 215 -14.06 -15.39 -16.22
N ASN A 216 -13.26 -16.17 -16.94
CA ASN A 216 -13.19 -17.63 -16.79
C ASN A 216 -12.64 -18.00 -15.40
N LYS A 217 -11.58 -17.32 -14.93
CA LYS A 217 -11.04 -17.51 -13.58
C LYS A 217 -12.05 -17.20 -12.48
N LEU A 218 -12.90 -16.18 -12.68
CA LEU A 218 -13.99 -15.87 -11.74
C LEU A 218 -15.11 -16.93 -11.78
N ALA A 219 -15.34 -17.55 -12.94
CA ALA A 219 -16.33 -18.60 -13.11
C ALA A 219 -15.87 -19.98 -12.60
N GLU A 220 -14.56 -20.25 -12.58
CA GLU A 220 -13.96 -21.54 -12.19
C GLU A 220 -13.97 -21.82 -10.67
N GLY A 221 -14.29 -20.84 -9.82
CA GLY A 221 -14.38 -21.05 -8.37
C GLY A 221 -13.04 -21.35 -7.67
N LEU A 222 -13.06 -21.47 -6.33
CA LEU A 222 -11.89 -21.54 -5.44
C LEU A 222 -11.11 -22.88 -5.46
N ASP A 223 -11.36 -23.79 -6.41
CA ASP A 223 -10.78 -25.14 -6.43
C ASP A 223 -9.56 -25.31 -7.37
N SER A 224 -9.01 -24.23 -7.91
CA SER A 224 -7.82 -24.32 -8.76
C SER A 224 -6.54 -23.91 -8.03
N ASP A 225 -5.94 -24.86 -7.30
CA ASP A 225 -4.54 -24.83 -6.88
C ASP A 225 -3.61 -25.01 -8.10
N LYS A 226 -3.66 -24.07 -9.05
CA LYS A 226 -2.66 -23.97 -10.12
C LYS A 226 -1.72 -22.83 -9.76
N PRO A 227 -0.41 -23.09 -9.56
CA PRO A 227 0.54 -22.02 -9.33
C PRO A 227 0.53 -21.06 -10.51
N ASP A 228 0.47 -19.75 -10.20
CA ASP A 228 0.43 -18.58 -11.10
C ASP A 228 1.65 -18.44 -12.06
N ASN A 229 2.36 -19.54 -12.32
CA ASN A 229 3.62 -19.60 -13.08
C ASN A 229 3.51 -20.30 -14.44
N TYR A 230 2.31 -20.58 -14.94
CA TYR A 230 2.12 -21.11 -16.29
C TYR A 230 1.16 -20.22 -17.06
N GLU A 231 1.68 -19.44 -18.02
CA GLU A 231 1.01 -19.12 -19.32
C GLU A 231 1.72 -18.04 -20.17
N HIS A 232 2.91 -17.56 -19.78
CA HIS A 232 3.66 -16.65 -20.67
C HIS A 232 4.35 -17.35 -21.86
N LYS A 233 4.48 -18.68 -21.87
CA LYS A 233 5.19 -19.42 -22.93
C LYS A 233 4.30 -20.30 -23.82
N THR A 234 3.20 -20.82 -23.32
CA THR A 234 2.40 -21.85 -24.03
C THR A 234 1.43 -21.32 -25.08
N TRP A 235 1.11 -20.02 -25.08
CA TRP A 235 0.18 -19.44 -26.07
C TRP A 235 0.86 -18.86 -27.32
N LEU A 236 2.14 -18.48 -27.23
CA LEU A 236 2.91 -18.01 -28.38
C LEU A 236 3.10 -19.10 -29.43
N GLU A 237 3.25 -20.35 -28.99
CA GLU A 237 3.45 -21.50 -29.88
C GLU A 237 2.16 -21.93 -30.58
N LYS A 238 0.98 -21.77 -29.94
CA LYS A 238 -0.29 -22.26 -30.49
C LYS A 238 -0.95 -21.35 -31.53
N THR A 239 -0.61 -20.06 -31.55
CA THR A 239 -1.27 -19.07 -32.44
C THR A 239 -0.40 -18.62 -33.61
N CYS A 240 0.91 -18.92 -33.58
CA CYS A 240 1.84 -18.64 -34.68
C CYS A 240 2.02 -19.83 -35.65
N LEU A 241 1.37 -20.98 -35.41
CA LEU A 241 1.51 -22.19 -36.23
C LEU A 241 0.23 -22.58 -37.01
N GLN A 242 -0.72 -21.66 -37.19
CA GLN A 242 -1.85 -21.78 -38.12
C GLN A 242 -1.93 -20.54 -38.99
#